data_AF-A0A1G3GI71-F1
#
_entry.id   AF-A0A1G3GI71-F1
#
_cell.length_a   1.000
_cell.length_b   1.000
_cell.length_c   1.000
_cell.angle_alpha   90.00
_cell.angle_beta   90.00
_cell.angle_gamma   90.00
#
_symmetry.space_group_name_H-M   'P 1'
#
loop_
_entity.id
_entity.type
_entity.pdbx_description
1 polymer ?
#
loop_
_entity_poly.entity_id
_entity_poly.type
_entity_poly.pdbx_seq_one_letter_code
_entity_poly.pdbx_strand_id
1 'polypeptide(L)'
;MRRDVLLAAVAAVTFSLTGFVGAEDLSTVSDVDLLKQTREAVGVQDADLALELLTEMQRRGTGIFTGAEKVACEESIDLPAGITDWRFKGAARQAYITSAKKRQLANETCGCLFTDYPFEAFTTEVLGKSVADLTDADRAALEVYLAAEQRDVEGRYRALEKSCRTN
;
A
#
# COMPACT_ATOMS: atom_id res chain seq x y z
N MET A 1 -55.54 -4.61 66.27
CA MET A 1 -56.42 -4.48 65.09
C MET A 1 -55.59 -3.83 63.99
N ARG A 2 -55.05 -4.60 63.05
CA ARG A 2 -55.57 -4.84 61.69
C ARG A 2 -55.42 -3.63 60.76
N ARG A 3 -54.81 -3.91 59.59
CA ARG A 3 -54.76 -3.17 58.32
C ARG A 3 -53.52 -2.27 58.13
N ASP A 4 -52.84 -2.25 57.00
CA ASP A 4 -52.87 -3.06 55.78
C ASP A 4 -51.51 -2.84 55.09
N VAL A 5 -51.09 -3.87 54.35
CA VAL A 5 -49.91 -3.93 53.49
C VAL A 5 -49.92 -2.82 52.44
N LEU A 6 -48.79 -2.16 52.20
CA LEU A 6 -48.43 -1.65 50.87
C LEU A 6 -46.91 -1.78 50.66
N LEU A 7 -46.54 -2.82 49.91
CA LEU A 7 -45.26 -2.97 49.24
C LEU A 7 -45.07 -1.83 48.23
N ALA A 8 -44.06 -0.98 48.41
CA ALA A 8 -43.57 -0.11 47.35
C ALA A 8 -42.37 -0.82 46.69
N ALA A 9 -42.64 -1.52 45.59
CA ALA A 9 -41.62 -2.08 44.73
C ALA A 9 -40.87 -0.94 44.02
N VAL A 10 -39.58 -0.77 44.32
CA VAL A 10 -38.69 0.08 43.54
C VAL A 10 -38.30 -0.70 42.29
N ALA A 11 -38.96 -0.39 41.17
CA ALA A 11 -38.59 -0.92 39.87
C ALA A 11 -37.25 -0.30 39.45
N ALA A 12 -36.18 -1.10 39.46
CA ALA A 12 -34.95 -0.77 38.76
C ALA A 12 -35.25 -0.83 37.26
N VAL A 13 -35.41 0.34 36.63
CA VAL A 13 -35.44 0.44 35.17
C VAL A 13 -34.01 0.23 34.70
N THR A 14 -33.66 -1.03 34.41
CA THR A 14 -32.54 -1.35 33.54
C THR A 14 -32.92 -0.86 32.15
N PHE A 15 -32.41 0.31 31.76
CA PHE A 15 -32.32 0.69 30.35
C PHE A 15 -31.36 -0.29 29.69
N SER A 16 -31.90 -1.37 29.15
CA SER A 16 -31.21 -2.16 28.14
C SER A 16 -31.00 -1.22 26.96
N LEU A 17 -29.82 -0.63 26.85
CA LEU A 17 -29.30 -0.10 25.59
C LEU A 17 -29.20 -1.32 24.66
N THR A 18 -30.29 -1.63 23.97
CA THR A 18 -30.27 -2.45 22.78
C THR A 18 -29.56 -1.61 21.72
N GLY A 19 -28.22 -1.56 21.81
CA GLY A 19 -27.37 -1.25 20.69
C GLY A 19 -27.50 -2.41 19.70
N PHE A 20 -28.62 -2.47 18.99
CA PHE A 20 -28.64 -3.09 17.68
C PHE A 20 -27.86 -2.14 16.77
N VAL A 21 -26.53 -2.21 16.86
CA VAL A 21 -25.66 -1.80 15.77
C VAL A 21 -25.89 -2.86 14.69
N GLY A 22 -26.98 -2.69 13.93
CA GLY A 22 -26.99 -3.23 12.59
C GLY A 22 -25.91 -2.44 11.87
N ALA A 23 -24.70 -2.98 11.79
CA ALA A 23 -23.75 -2.50 10.80
C ALA A 23 -24.48 -2.62 9.47
N GLU A 24 -24.95 -1.49 8.93
CA GLU A 24 -25.49 -1.50 7.58
C GLU A 24 -24.37 -2.01 6.70
N ASP A 25 -24.63 -3.09 5.95
CA ASP A 25 -23.60 -3.68 5.12
C ASP A 25 -23.35 -2.75 3.92
N LEU A 26 -22.45 -1.79 4.15
CA LEU A 26 -22.09 -0.79 3.17
C LEU A 26 -21.55 -1.43 1.90
N SER A 27 -21.09 -2.69 1.93
CA SER A 27 -20.63 -3.45 0.76
C SER A 27 -21.69 -3.55 -0.36
N THR A 28 -22.97 -3.40 -0.02
CA THR A 28 -24.09 -3.47 -0.96
C THR A 28 -24.53 -2.10 -1.51
N VAL A 29 -24.04 -1.01 -0.93
CA VAL A 29 -24.33 0.37 -1.38
C VAL A 29 -23.57 0.67 -2.67
N SER A 30 -24.19 1.38 -3.63
CA SER A 30 -23.51 1.78 -4.88
C SER A 30 -22.47 2.86 -4.62
N ASP A 31 -21.43 2.97 -5.46
CA ASP A 31 -20.38 3.99 -5.27
C ASP A 31 -20.92 5.44 -5.38
N VAL A 32 -21.96 5.64 -6.19
CA VAL A 32 -22.64 6.95 -6.31
C VAL A 32 -23.41 7.29 -5.04
N ASP A 33 -24.10 6.31 -4.46
CA ASP A 33 -24.84 6.50 -3.21
C ASP A 33 -23.88 6.65 -2.02
N LEU A 34 -22.76 5.93 -2.02
CA LEU A 34 -21.71 6.04 -1.01
C LEU A 34 -21.13 7.48 -0.99
N LEU A 35 -20.83 8.06 -2.15
CA LEU A 35 -20.39 9.45 -2.28
C LEU A 35 -21.43 10.46 -1.76
N LYS A 36 -22.71 10.22 -2.07
CA LYS A 36 -23.80 11.08 -1.64
C LYS A 36 -23.97 11.03 -0.13
N GLN A 37 -24.03 9.84 0.45
CA GLN A 37 -24.17 9.63 1.89
C GLN A 37 -22.98 10.23 2.66
N THR A 38 -21.76 10.08 2.16
CA THR A 38 -20.57 10.72 2.76
C THR A 38 -20.70 12.24 2.81
N ARG A 39 -21.19 12.86 1.72
CA ARG A 39 -21.42 14.32 1.71
C ARG A 39 -22.47 14.73 2.73
N GLU A 40 -23.55 13.96 2.85
CA GLU A 40 -24.64 14.24 3.80
C GLU A 40 -24.15 14.09 5.24
N ALA A 41 -23.44 13.01 5.58
CA ALA A 41 -22.85 12.78 6.90
C ALA A 41 -21.88 13.89 7.30
N VAL A 42 -20.98 14.31 6.40
CA VAL A 42 -20.08 15.46 6.62
C VAL A 42 -20.86 16.76 6.81
N GLY A 43 -21.92 16.98 6.02
CA GLY A 43 -22.75 18.18 6.09
C GLY A 43 -23.48 18.36 7.41
N VAL A 44 -23.91 17.25 8.03
CA VAL A 44 -24.54 17.25 9.36
C VAL A 44 -23.53 17.05 10.51
N GLN A 45 -22.24 16.96 10.19
CA GLN A 45 -21.15 16.72 11.15
C GLN A 45 -21.29 15.42 11.94
N ASP A 46 -21.82 14.37 11.30
CA ASP A 46 -21.85 13.01 11.86
C ASP A 46 -20.48 12.35 11.61
N ALA A 47 -19.60 12.45 12.61
CA ALA A 47 -18.22 12.00 12.50
C ALA A 47 -18.09 10.48 12.39
N ASP A 48 -18.94 9.73 13.09
CA ASP A 48 -18.88 8.26 13.13
C ASP A 48 -19.33 7.69 11.78
N LEU A 49 -20.47 8.15 11.26
CA LEU A 49 -20.97 7.74 9.96
C LEU A 49 -20.04 8.22 8.82
N ALA A 50 -19.52 9.44 8.90
CA ALA A 50 -18.58 9.94 7.90
C ALA A 50 -17.30 9.09 7.86
N LEU A 51 -16.77 8.67 9.01
CA LEU A 51 -15.59 7.80 9.07
C LEU A 51 -15.86 6.42 8.46
N GLU A 52 -17.02 5.83 8.76
CA GLU A 52 -17.40 4.52 8.22
C GLU A 52 -17.52 4.56 6.69
N LEU A 53 -18.24 5.56 6.16
CA LEU A 53 -18.42 5.74 4.73
C LEU A 53 -17.11 6.07 4.01
N LEU A 54 -16.25 6.93 4.59
CA LEU A 54 -14.92 7.23 4.04
C LEU A 54 -14.01 6.00 4.05
N THR A 55 -14.12 5.14 5.07
CA THR A 55 -13.35 3.89 5.13
C THR A 55 -13.79 2.92 4.03
N GLU A 56 -15.10 2.82 3.77
CA GLU A 56 -15.61 2.00 2.67
C GLU A 56 -15.20 2.57 1.29
N MET A 57 -15.23 3.90 1.13
CA MET A 57 -14.71 4.55 -0.08
C MET A 57 -13.21 4.29 -0.28
N GLN A 58 -12.43 4.30 0.80
CA GLN A 58 -11.00 3.94 0.75
C GLN A 58 -10.81 2.47 0.36
N ARG A 59 -11.60 1.55 0.94
CA ARG A 59 -11.54 0.11 0.65
C ARG A 59 -11.82 -0.19 -0.83
N ARG A 60 -12.75 0.56 -1.44
CA ARG A 60 -13.11 0.42 -2.86
C ARG A 60 -12.27 1.27 -3.81
N GLY A 61 -11.45 2.17 -3.27
CA GLY A 61 -10.74 3.16 -4.07
C GLY A 61 -11.68 4.05 -4.89
N THR A 62 -12.68 4.66 -4.25
CA THR A 62 -13.67 5.52 -4.91
C THR A 62 -13.64 6.96 -4.40
N GLY A 63 -14.15 7.91 -5.20
CA GLY A 63 -14.19 9.32 -4.83
C GLY A 63 -12.80 9.95 -4.67
N ILE A 64 -12.52 10.50 -3.49
CA ILE A 64 -11.19 11.06 -3.16
C ILE A 64 -10.10 9.98 -3.08
N PHE A 65 -10.50 8.71 -2.97
CA PHE A 65 -9.60 7.56 -2.93
C PHE A 65 -9.52 6.85 -4.29
N THR A 66 -10.07 7.42 -5.36
CA THR A 66 -9.86 6.88 -6.72
C THR A 66 -8.37 6.88 -7.06
N GLY A 67 -7.85 5.71 -7.44
CA GLY A 67 -6.41 5.51 -7.63
C GLY A 67 -5.61 5.32 -6.34
N ALA A 68 -6.28 5.21 -5.18
CA ALA A 68 -5.65 4.86 -3.91
C ALA A 68 -5.43 3.35 -3.73
N GLU A 69 -5.84 2.51 -4.69
CA GLU A 69 -5.07 1.30 -5.01
C GLU A 69 -3.69 1.76 -5.50
N LYS A 70 -2.86 2.16 -4.54
CA LYS A 70 -1.44 1.91 -4.67
C LYS A 70 -1.36 0.40 -4.74
N VAL A 71 -1.27 -0.14 -5.96
CA VAL A 71 -0.32 -1.22 -6.17
C VAL A 71 0.93 -0.69 -5.50
N ALA A 72 1.21 -1.15 -4.29
CA ALA A 72 2.43 -0.77 -3.62
C ALA A 72 3.51 -1.08 -4.64
N CYS A 73 4.32 -0.09 -5.03
CA CYS A 73 5.49 -0.38 -5.84
C CYS A 73 6.46 -1.14 -4.92
N GLU A 74 6.10 -2.37 -4.61
CA GLU A 74 6.71 -3.17 -3.58
C GLU A 74 7.99 -3.71 -4.16
N GLU A 75 9.06 -3.36 -3.46
CA GLU A 75 10.36 -3.89 -3.75
C GLU A 75 10.50 -5.23 -3.02
N SER A 76 10.30 -6.33 -3.75
CA SER A 76 10.59 -7.67 -3.23
C SER A 76 11.98 -8.12 -3.66
N ILE A 77 12.82 -8.45 -2.68
CA ILE A 77 14.16 -9.02 -2.89
C ILE A 77 14.29 -10.23 -1.95
N ASP A 78 14.06 -11.40 -2.52
CA ASP A 78 14.29 -12.68 -1.84
C ASP A 78 15.70 -13.17 -2.17
N LEU A 79 16.59 -13.15 -1.19
CA LEU A 79 17.96 -13.65 -1.33
C LEU A 79 18.03 -15.11 -0.87
N PRO A 80 18.88 -15.95 -1.50
CA PRO A 80 19.10 -17.29 -1.00
C PRO A 80 19.75 -17.26 0.38
N ALA A 81 19.43 -18.26 1.21
CA ALA A 81 19.93 -18.36 2.58
C ALA A 81 21.48 -18.46 2.67
N GLY A 82 22.15 -18.77 1.56
CA GLY A 82 23.61 -18.85 1.45
C GLY A 82 24.34 -17.51 1.36
N ILE A 83 23.63 -16.38 1.25
CA ILE A 83 24.26 -15.04 1.30
C ILE A 83 24.60 -14.71 2.75
N THR A 84 25.88 -14.52 3.04
CA THR A 84 26.37 -14.18 4.40
C THR A 84 27.02 -12.80 4.48
N ASP A 85 27.38 -12.20 3.34
CA ASP A 85 27.93 -10.85 3.29
C ASP A 85 26.83 -9.81 3.56
N TRP A 86 26.96 -9.10 4.69
CA TRP A 86 26.02 -8.07 5.10
C TRP A 86 25.86 -6.92 4.09
N ARG A 87 26.86 -6.69 3.22
CA ARG A 87 26.81 -5.65 2.17
C ARG A 87 26.04 -6.12 0.95
N PHE A 88 25.92 -7.43 0.72
CA PHE A 88 25.32 -7.97 -0.49
C PHE A 88 23.89 -7.45 -0.69
N LYS A 89 23.05 -7.53 0.35
CA LYS A 89 21.66 -7.06 0.26
C LYS A 89 21.56 -5.58 -0.11
N GLY A 90 22.45 -4.75 0.43
CA GLY A 90 22.53 -3.33 0.09
C GLY A 90 22.93 -3.10 -1.36
N ALA A 91 23.97 -3.78 -1.83
CA ALA A 91 24.43 -3.69 -3.23
C ALA A 91 23.36 -4.20 -4.21
N ALA A 92 22.74 -5.34 -3.92
CA ALA A 92 21.68 -5.94 -4.73
C ALA A 92 20.47 -5.01 -4.86
N ARG A 93 20.02 -4.43 -3.76
CA ARG A 93 18.93 -3.43 -3.74
C ARG A 93 19.24 -2.22 -4.62
N GLN A 94 20.42 -1.61 -4.43
CA GLN A 94 20.78 -0.42 -5.20
C GLN A 94 20.90 -0.74 -6.69
N ALA A 95 21.51 -1.88 -7.04
CA ALA A 95 21.67 -2.30 -8.42
C ALA A 95 20.32 -2.60 -9.08
N TYR A 96 19.42 -3.26 -8.36
CA TYR A 96 18.07 -3.55 -8.82
C TYR A 96 17.25 -2.28 -9.09
N ILE A 97 17.24 -1.33 -8.15
CA ILE A 97 16.60 -0.02 -8.32
C ILE A 97 17.19 0.72 -9.53
N THR A 98 18.51 0.71 -9.67
CA THR A 98 19.21 1.35 -10.80
C THR A 98 18.79 0.72 -12.14
N SER A 99 18.73 -0.61 -12.21
CA SER A 99 18.29 -1.32 -13.41
C SER A 99 16.85 -1.04 -13.76
N ALA A 100 15.97 -1.03 -12.76
CA ALA A 100 14.56 -0.76 -12.95
C ALA A 100 14.33 0.69 -13.43
N LYS A 101 15.09 1.67 -12.92
CA LYS A 101 15.08 3.06 -13.42
C LYS A 101 15.56 3.13 -14.87
N LYS A 102 16.62 2.39 -15.21
CA LYS A 102 17.14 2.31 -16.57
C LYS A 102 16.11 1.77 -17.56
N ARG A 103 15.31 0.78 -17.15
CA ARG A 103 14.20 0.25 -17.96
C ARG A 103 13.08 1.27 -18.16
N GLN A 104 12.65 1.96 -17.10
CA GLN A 104 11.66 3.02 -17.24
C GLN A 104 12.14 4.16 -18.14
N LEU A 105 13.42 4.54 -18.05
CA LEU A 105 14.02 5.52 -18.96
C LEU A 105 13.99 5.06 -20.42
N ALA A 106 14.23 3.77 -20.67
CA ALA A 106 14.18 3.22 -22.03
C ALA A 106 12.77 3.19 -22.62
N ASN A 107 11.75 3.01 -21.77
CA ASN A 107 10.36 2.92 -22.18
C ASN A 107 9.59 4.25 -22.05
N GLU A 108 10.22 5.30 -21.50
CA GLU A 108 9.61 6.61 -21.19
C GLU A 108 8.31 6.50 -20.38
N THR A 109 8.19 5.45 -19.55
CA THR A 109 6.97 5.17 -18.79
C THR A 109 6.95 5.87 -17.43
N CYS A 110 5.81 6.46 -17.11
CA CYS A 110 5.49 6.94 -15.77
C CYS A 110 4.67 5.87 -15.05
N GLY A 111 5.24 5.22 -14.04
CA GLY A 111 4.57 4.12 -13.32
C GLY A 111 5.42 3.52 -12.22
N CYS A 112 4.97 2.42 -11.62
CA CYS A 112 5.74 1.72 -10.60
C CYS A 112 7.04 1.14 -11.17
N LEU A 113 8.12 1.30 -10.42
CA LEU A 113 9.47 0.95 -10.85
C LEU A 113 9.63 -0.55 -11.15
N PHE A 114 8.94 -1.38 -10.37
CA PHE A 114 9.07 -2.84 -10.40
C PHE A 114 7.92 -3.55 -11.11
N THR A 115 6.99 -2.80 -11.73
CA THR A 115 5.92 -3.40 -12.54
C THR A 115 6.53 -4.24 -13.65
N ASP A 116 6.12 -5.50 -13.72
CA ASP A 116 6.61 -6.51 -14.67
C ASP A 116 8.14 -6.70 -14.65
N TYR A 117 8.80 -6.33 -13.55
CA TYR A 117 10.25 -6.44 -13.42
C TYR A 117 10.64 -7.01 -12.06
N PRO A 118 10.41 -8.31 -11.80
CA PRO A 118 10.77 -8.95 -10.53
C PRO A 118 12.29 -9.04 -10.35
N PHE A 119 12.75 -9.25 -9.11
CA PHE A 119 14.17 -9.36 -8.80
C PHE A 119 14.90 -10.45 -9.61
N GLU A 120 14.24 -11.57 -9.90
CA GLU A 120 14.79 -12.65 -10.74
C GLU A 120 15.05 -12.21 -12.19
N ALA A 121 14.20 -11.34 -12.75
CA ALA A 121 14.45 -10.77 -14.07
C ALA A 121 15.71 -9.90 -14.04
N PHE A 122 15.89 -9.12 -12.98
CA PHE A 122 17.11 -8.32 -12.78
C PHE A 122 18.37 -9.19 -12.67
N THR A 123 18.38 -10.23 -11.83
CA THR A 123 19.58 -11.08 -11.66
C THR A 123 19.92 -11.82 -12.95
N THR A 124 18.91 -12.24 -13.70
CA THR A 124 19.11 -12.90 -15.00
C THR A 124 19.66 -11.92 -16.03
N GLU A 125 19.10 -10.71 -16.13
CA GLU A 125 19.53 -9.70 -17.11
C GLU A 125 20.92 -9.13 -16.80
N VAL A 126 21.22 -8.83 -15.53
CA VAL A 126 22.42 -8.10 -15.13
C VAL A 126 23.57 -9.03 -14.75
N LEU A 127 23.28 -10.15 -14.09
CA LEU A 127 24.30 -11.10 -13.62
C LEU A 127 24.36 -12.38 -14.46
N GLY A 128 23.37 -12.62 -15.33
CA GLY A 128 23.28 -13.87 -16.10
C GLY A 128 22.97 -15.08 -15.21
N LYS A 129 22.35 -14.86 -14.04
CA LYS A 129 22.15 -15.90 -13.01
C LYS A 129 20.72 -15.89 -12.46
N SER A 130 20.26 -17.09 -12.09
CA SER A 130 19.06 -17.22 -11.25
C SER A 130 19.34 -16.69 -9.84
N VAL A 131 18.28 -16.34 -9.10
CA VAL A 131 18.39 -15.91 -7.70
C VAL A 131 18.99 -17.03 -6.82
N ALA A 132 18.65 -18.28 -7.10
CA ALA A 132 19.11 -19.43 -6.32
C ALA A 132 20.61 -19.69 -6.45
N ASP A 133 21.22 -19.26 -7.56
CA ASP A 133 22.65 -19.43 -7.85
C ASP A 133 23.52 -18.26 -7.35
N LEU A 134 22.90 -17.27 -6.70
CA LEU A 134 23.63 -16.13 -6.14
C LEU A 134 24.50 -16.57 -4.96
N THR A 135 25.71 -16.03 -4.95
CA THR A 135 26.70 -16.23 -3.89
C THR A 135 27.27 -14.88 -3.45
N ASP A 136 27.93 -14.83 -2.29
CA ASP A 136 28.59 -13.60 -1.82
C ASP A 136 29.62 -13.03 -2.83
N ALA A 137 30.21 -13.89 -3.66
CA ALA A 137 31.15 -13.47 -4.72
C ALA A 137 30.49 -12.55 -5.77
N ASP A 138 29.18 -12.65 -5.96
CA ASP A 138 28.42 -11.86 -6.93
C ASP A 138 28.28 -10.38 -6.52
N ARG A 139 28.60 -10.04 -5.26
CA ARG A 139 28.63 -8.63 -4.80
C ARG A 139 29.51 -7.76 -5.68
N ALA A 140 30.67 -8.26 -6.10
CA ALA A 140 31.60 -7.49 -6.92
C ALA A 140 30.98 -7.09 -8.27
N ALA A 141 30.20 -7.98 -8.89
CA ALA A 141 29.50 -7.70 -10.15
C ALA A 141 28.41 -6.63 -9.96
N LEU A 142 27.66 -6.69 -8.85
CA LEU A 142 26.67 -5.67 -8.49
C LEU A 142 27.32 -4.28 -8.28
N GLU A 143 28.47 -4.23 -7.63
CA GLU A 143 29.22 -2.99 -7.40
C GLU A 143 29.81 -2.41 -8.70
N VAL A 144 30.31 -3.26 -9.60
CA VAL A 144 30.77 -2.84 -10.93
C VAL A 144 29.61 -2.26 -11.74
N TYR A 145 28.45 -2.92 -11.73
CA TYR A 145 27.25 -2.42 -12.38
C TYR A 145 26.84 -1.04 -11.84
N LEU A 146 26.81 -0.88 -10.50
CA LEU A 146 26.48 0.39 -9.87
C LEU A 146 27.46 1.50 -10.23
N ALA A 147 28.77 1.22 -10.20
CA ALA A 147 29.80 2.18 -10.54
C ALA A 147 29.66 2.68 -11.99
N ALA A 148 29.24 1.80 -12.91
CA ALA A 148 29.04 2.15 -14.31
C ALA A 148 27.75 2.94 -14.58
N GLU A 149 26.65 2.57 -13.93
CA GLU A 149 25.31 3.00 -14.35
C GLU A 149 24.69 4.07 -13.44
N GLN A 150 24.92 3.99 -12.12
CA GLN A 150 24.08 4.67 -11.14
C GLN A 150 24.05 6.19 -11.33
N ARG A 151 25.20 6.82 -11.59
CA ARG A 151 25.27 8.29 -11.73
C ARG A 151 24.49 8.79 -12.94
N ASP A 152 24.63 8.15 -14.10
CA ASP A 152 23.93 8.57 -15.33
C ASP A 152 22.42 8.33 -15.21
N VAL A 153 22.05 7.13 -14.76
CA VAL A 153 20.65 6.73 -14.59
C VAL A 153 19.93 7.65 -13.60
N GLU A 154 20.52 7.95 -12.45
CA GLU A 154 19.90 8.88 -11.47
C GLU A 154 19.71 10.29 -12.04
N GLY A 155 20.68 10.80 -12.80
CA GLY A 155 20.58 12.12 -13.44
C GLY A 155 19.41 12.19 -14.43
N ARG A 156 19.29 11.19 -15.29
CA ARG A 156 18.25 11.11 -16.32
C ARG A 156 16.88 10.80 -15.71
N TYR A 157 16.82 9.88 -14.74
CA TYR A 157 15.57 9.47 -14.12
C TYR A 157 14.90 10.64 -13.39
N ARG A 158 15.66 11.52 -12.72
CA ARG A 158 15.10 12.74 -12.11
C ARG A 158 14.44 13.67 -13.13
N ALA A 159 14.94 13.71 -14.36
CA ALA A 159 14.33 14.50 -15.43
C ALA A 159 12.99 13.88 -15.88
N LEU A 160 12.94 12.54 -16.02
CA LEU A 160 11.70 11.81 -16.30
C LEU A 160 10.68 11.95 -15.16
N GLU A 161 11.09 11.81 -13.90
CA GLU A 161 10.19 12.02 -12.76
C GLU A 161 9.55 13.40 -12.77
N LYS A 162 10.30 14.43 -13.20
CA LYS A 162 9.77 15.79 -13.31
C LYS A 162 8.69 15.88 -14.40
N SER A 163 8.90 15.28 -15.58
CA SER A 163 7.87 15.27 -16.62
C SER A 163 6.64 14.46 -16.19
N CYS A 164 6.83 13.30 -15.56
CA CYS A 164 5.75 12.45 -15.05
C CYS A 164 4.87 13.13 -13.99
N ARG A 165 5.38 14.14 -13.27
CA ARG A 165 4.59 14.92 -12.29
C ARG A 165 3.83 16.09 -12.91
N THR A 166 4.19 16.48 -14.12
CA THR A 166 3.63 17.68 -14.78
C THR A 166 2.46 17.32 -15.71
N ASN A 167 2.35 16.05 -16.08
CA ASN A 167 1.26 15.46 -16.87
C ASN A 167 0.24 14.79 -15.96
#